data_AF-A0A2A4XU41-F1
#
_entry.id   AF-A0A2A4XU41-F1
#
_cell.length_a   1.000
_cell.length_b   1.000
_cell.length_c   1.000
_cell.angle_alpha   90.00
_cell.angle_beta   90.00
_cell.angle_gamma   90.00
#
_symmetry.space_group_name_H-M   'P 1'
#
loop_
_entity.id
_entity.type
_entity.pdbx_description
1 polymer ?
#
loop_
_entity_poly.entity_id
_entity_poly.type
_entity_poly.pdbx_seq_one_letter_code
_entity_poly.pdbx_strand_id
1 'polypeptide(L)'
;MFPVAGFRLGTVCAGVKQADRRDLVVMELCEGSQVAAVFTRNAFCAAPVIVARDHWGQVAARYLLTNTGNANAGTGEQGLADALSCCAAVAEAAGVVREAVLPFSTGVISESLNVDAICTAIPKAIAALDEDAWADAASGILTTDTVPKGASRQVEIDGHWVTVTGISKGSGMI
;
A
#
# COMPACT_ATOMS: atom_id res chain seq x y z
N MET A 1 15.60 -1.61 -10.00
CA MET A 1 15.79 -0.66 -8.88
C MET A 1 16.65 -1.38 -7.84
N PHE A 2 17.43 -0.69 -7.02
CA PHE A 2 18.22 -1.37 -5.98
C PHE A 2 17.28 -1.87 -4.88
N PRO A 3 17.42 -3.13 -4.42
CA PRO A 3 16.69 -3.63 -3.26
C PRO A 3 17.08 -2.84 -2.00
N VAL A 4 16.15 -2.76 -1.05
CA VAL A 4 16.38 -2.12 0.25
C VAL A 4 16.29 -3.22 1.29
N ALA A 5 17.40 -3.54 1.94
CA ALA A 5 17.47 -4.62 2.93
C ALA A 5 16.41 -4.43 4.01
N GLY A 6 15.58 -5.45 4.23
CA GLY A 6 14.48 -5.39 5.20
C GLY A 6 13.21 -4.68 4.70
N PHE A 7 13.10 -4.38 3.41
CA PHE A 7 11.86 -3.88 2.79
C PHE A 7 11.47 -4.79 1.62
N ARG A 8 10.33 -5.48 1.73
CA ARG A 8 9.84 -6.44 0.73
C ARG A 8 8.52 -5.99 0.13
N LEU A 9 8.27 -6.32 -1.14
CA LEU A 9 7.03 -5.96 -1.83
C LEU A 9 6.40 -7.19 -2.48
N GLY A 10 5.09 -7.31 -2.39
CA GLY A 10 4.30 -8.37 -3.00
C GLY A 10 3.15 -7.78 -3.78
N THR A 11 3.01 -8.15 -5.04
CA THR A 11 1.99 -7.59 -5.95
C THR A 11 1.19 -8.69 -6.62
N VAL A 12 -0.13 -8.61 -6.55
CA VAL A 12 -1.05 -9.63 -7.12
C VAL A 12 -2.24 -8.98 -7.82
N CYS A 13 -2.95 -9.78 -8.62
CA CYS A 13 -4.27 -9.45 -9.13
C CYS A 13 -5.30 -9.87 -8.07
N ALA A 14 -5.90 -8.91 -7.37
CA ALA A 14 -7.01 -9.15 -6.46
C ALA A 14 -8.35 -9.09 -7.21
N GLY A 15 -8.43 -8.34 -8.31
CA GLY A 15 -9.69 -8.18 -9.05
C GLY A 15 -10.63 -7.18 -8.39
N VAL A 16 -10.07 -6.11 -7.82
CA VAL A 16 -10.82 -5.03 -7.14
C VAL A 16 -11.76 -4.34 -8.13
N LYS A 17 -11.25 -4.04 -9.34
CA LYS A 17 -12.05 -3.46 -10.44
C LYS A 17 -11.94 -4.26 -11.74
N GLN A 18 -10.79 -4.88 -12.02
CA GLN A 18 -10.52 -5.65 -13.24
C GLN A 18 -9.79 -6.94 -12.88
N ALA A 19 -10.27 -8.10 -13.34
CA ALA A 19 -9.75 -9.41 -12.92
C ALA A 19 -8.28 -9.64 -13.28
N ASP A 20 -7.84 -9.21 -14.47
CA ASP A 20 -6.51 -9.53 -15.01
C ASP A 20 -5.47 -8.42 -14.80
N ARG A 21 -5.71 -7.52 -13.84
CA ARG A 21 -4.82 -6.41 -13.53
C ARG A 21 -4.24 -6.57 -12.14
N ARG A 22 -2.92 -6.42 -12.03
CA ARG A 22 -2.24 -6.26 -10.74
C ARG A 22 -2.76 -4.98 -10.09
N ASP A 23 -3.47 -5.14 -8.99
CA ASP A 23 -4.23 -4.06 -8.34
C ASP A 23 -4.19 -4.12 -6.81
N LEU A 24 -3.39 -5.04 -6.25
CA LEU A 24 -3.10 -5.12 -4.83
C LEU A 24 -1.60 -5.24 -4.59
N VAL A 25 -1.05 -4.33 -3.79
CA VAL A 25 0.35 -4.29 -3.36
C VAL A 25 0.42 -4.32 -1.85
N VAL A 26 1.21 -5.25 -1.30
CA VAL A 26 1.60 -5.29 0.11
C VAL A 26 3.08 -4.96 0.18
N MET A 27 3.46 -4.02 1.05
CA MET A 27 4.86 -3.71 1.33
C MET A 27 5.12 -4.02 2.80
N GLU A 28 6.17 -4.78 3.07
CA GLU A 28 6.56 -5.15 4.42
C GLU A 28 7.83 -4.40 4.83
N LEU A 29 7.82 -3.92 6.07
CA LEU A 29 8.95 -3.30 6.74
C LEU A 29 9.48 -4.23 7.85
N CYS A 30 10.80 -4.35 7.94
CA CYS A 30 11.46 -5.08 9.02
C CYS A 30 11.23 -4.41 10.38
N GLU A 31 11.42 -5.17 11.44
CA GLU A 31 11.33 -4.66 12.82
C GLU A 31 12.33 -3.54 13.07
N GLY A 32 11.91 -2.55 13.86
CA GLY A 32 12.71 -1.36 14.15
C GLY A 32 12.67 -0.27 13.06
N SER A 33 11.98 -0.50 11.95
CA SER A 33 11.76 0.52 10.92
C SER A 33 11.04 1.76 11.46
N GLN A 34 11.48 2.94 11.02
CA GLN A 34 10.79 4.20 11.29
C GLN A 34 10.01 4.67 10.06
N VAL A 35 8.76 5.11 10.28
CA VAL A 35 7.87 5.55 9.20
C VAL A 35 7.49 7.01 9.39
N ALA A 36 7.81 7.82 8.38
CA ALA A 36 7.30 9.17 8.22
C ALA A 36 6.26 9.19 7.09
N ALA A 37 5.13 9.86 7.32
CA ALA A 37 4.05 9.96 6.34
C ALA A 37 3.47 11.38 6.30
N VAL A 38 3.01 11.78 5.11
CA VAL A 38 2.21 12.98 4.89
C VAL A 38 0.95 12.59 4.14
N PHE A 39 -0.16 13.24 4.48
CA PHE A 39 -1.47 12.92 3.94
C PHE A 39 -2.13 14.17 3.35
N THR A 40 -3.11 13.96 2.47
CA THR A 40 -3.92 15.06 1.95
C THR A 40 -4.61 15.83 3.08
N ARG A 41 -4.68 17.16 2.93
CA ARG A 41 -5.44 18.05 3.82
C ARG A 41 -6.89 18.25 3.36
N ASN A 42 -7.31 17.57 2.30
CA ASN A 42 -8.66 17.67 1.78
C ASN A 42 -9.67 17.23 2.84
N ALA A 43 -10.70 18.06 3.09
CA ALA A 43 -11.79 17.72 4.00
C ALA A 43 -12.55 16.46 3.57
N PHE A 44 -12.57 16.17 2.27
CA PHE A 44 -13.13 14.97 1.66
C PHE A 44 -12.07 13.87 1.48
N CYS A 45 -11.24 13.63 2.50
CA CYS A 45 -10.24 12.56 2.44
C CYS A 45 -10.90 11.18 2.45
N ALA A 46 -10.28 10.22 1.76
CA ALA A 46 -10.76 8.86 1.65
C ALA A 46 -10.72 8.14 3.01
N ALA A 47 -11.58 7.15 3.22
CA ALA A 47 -11.56 6.31 4.42
C ALA A 47 -10.17 5.74 4.78
N PRO A 48 -9.37 5.19 3.85
CA PRO A 48 -8.02 4.70 4.16
C PRO A 48 -7.08 5.80 4.66
N VAL A 49 -7.26 7.07 4.28
CA VAL A 49 -6.44 8.18 4.81
C VAL A 49 -6.72 8.39 6.30
N ILE A 50 -7.98 8.28 6.71
CA ILE A 50 -8.38 8.42 8.11
C ILE A 50 -7.79 7.26 8.92
N VAL A 51 -7.96 6.02 8.44
CA VAL A 51 -7.42 4.82 9.10
C VAL A 51 -5.89 4.84 9.18
N ALA A 52 -5.20 5.17 8.08
CA ALA A 52 -3.74 5.26 8.08
C ALA A 52 -3.22 6.33 9.04
N ARG A 53 -3.90 7.47 9.16
CA ARG A 53 -3.55 8.51 10.14
C ARG A 53 -3.79 8.07 11.58
N ASP A 54 -4.86 7.32 11.83
CA ASP A 54 -5.17 6.79 13.15
C ASP A 54 -4.12 5.76 13.57
N HIS A 55 -3.81 4.79 12.72
CA HIS A 55 -2.80 3.77 12.97
C HIS A 55 -1.38 4.36 13.07
N TRP A 56 -1.04 5.36 12.26
CA TRP A 56 0.28 5.98 12.23
C TRP A 56 0.60 6.66 13.57
N GLY A 57 1.55 6.08 14.30
CA GLY A 57 2.01 6.57 15.59
C GLY A 57 1.43 5.84 16.80
N GLN A 58 0.45 4.94 16.62
CA GLN A 58 -0.01 4.06 17.70
C GLN A 58 1.00 2.94 17.98
N VAL A 59 1.49 2.30 16.91
CA VAL A 59 2.53 1.27 16.95
C VAL A 59 3.48 1.44 15.77
N ALA A 60 4.62 0.74 15.79
CA ALA A 60 5.52 0.69 14.64
C ALA A 60 4.82 0.01 13.45
N ALA A 61 4.70 0.73 12.34
CA ALA A 61 4.12 0.16 11.12
C ALA A 61 5.02 -0.96 10.56
N ARG A 62 4.39 -2.06 10.18
CA ARG A 62 5.01 -3.26 9.60
C ARG A 62 4.58 -3.52 8.17
N TYR A 63 3.38 -3.04 7.79
CA TYR A 63 2.86 -3.24 6.45
C TYR A 63 2.20 -1.99 5.88
N LEU A 64 2.38 -1.78 4.58
CA LEU A 64 1.59 -0.84 3.78
C LEU A 64 0.72 -1.66 2.81
N LEU A 65 -0.59 -1.45 2.84
CA LEU A 65 -1.54 -2.11 1.96
C LEU A 65 -2.06 -1.10 0.93
N THR A 66 -1.82 -1.34 -0.36
CA THR A 66 -2.28 -0.44 -1.43
C THR A 66 -3.14 -1.19 -2.43
N ASN A 67 -4.40 -0.78 -2.60
CA ASN A 67 -5.26 -1.26 -3.69
C ASN A 67 -5.46 -0.19 -4.78
N THR A 68 -5.74 -0.62 -6.01
CA THR A 68 -6.07 0.28 -7.12
C THR A 68 -7.41 -0.06 -7.78
N GLY A 69 -7.93 0.88 -8.58
CA GLY A 69 -9.23 0.75 -9.26
C GLY A 69 -10.41 1.30 -8.45
N ASN A 70 -10.30 1.33 -7.12
CA ASN A 70 -11.29 1.91 -6.21
C ASN A 70 -10.56 2.74 -5.13
N ALA A 71 -10.98 4.00 -4.94
CA ALA A 71 -10.36 4.93 -3.98
C ALA A 71 -10.87 4.78 -2.54
N ASN A 72 -11.96 4.04 -2.32
CA ASN A 72 -12.70 3.98 -1.06
C ASN A 72 -12.90 5.38 -0.44
N ALA A 73 -13.37 6.30 -1.29
CA ALA A 73 -13.59 7.70 -0.97
C ALA A 73 -15.07 8.03 -1.17
N GLY A 74 -15.64 8.87 -0.30
CA GLY A 74 -17.07 9.20 -0.36
C GLY A 74 -18.01 8.05 0.02
N THR A 75 -17.51 7.05 0.75
CA THR A 75 -18.21 5.80 1.11
C THR A 75 -18.73 5.75 2.55
N GLY A 76 -18.55 6.82 3.33
CA GLY A 76 -19.08 6.95 4.69
C GLY A 76 -18.50 5.94 5.69
N GLU A 77 -19.31 5.56 6.68
CA GLU A 77 -18.93 4.60 7.74
C GLU A 77 -18.57 3.22 7.18
N GLN A 78 -19.25 2.78 6.11
CA GLN A 78 -18.94 1.53 5.45
C GLN A 78 -17.51 1.53 4.91
N GLY A 79 -17.07 2.63 4.28
CA GLY A 79 -15.71 2.74 3.78
C GLY A 79 -14.64 2.62 4.88
N LEU A 80 -14.92 3.14 6.08
CA LEU A 80 -14.04 2.99 7.24
C LEU A 80 -13.99 1.53 7.70
N ALA A 81 -15.14 0.87 7.81
CA ALA A 81 -15.22 -0.54 8.16
C ALA A 81 -14.50 -1.44 7.13
N ASP A 82 -14.64 -1.13 5.84
CA ASP A 82 -13.98 -1.83 4.75
C ASP A 82 -12.45 -1.72 4.87
N ALA A 83 -11.93 -0.51 5.07
CA ALA A 83 -10.50 -0.28 5.24
C ALA A 83 -9.92 -0.99 6.48
N LEU A 84 -10.65 -0.99 7.60
CA LEU A 84 -10.28 -1.71 8.82
C LEU A 84 -10.28 -3.23 8.62
N SER A 85 -11.24 -3.76 7.86
CA SER A 85 -11.33 -5.18 7.54
C SER A 85 -10.14 -5.63 6.69
N CYS A 86 -9.76 -4.85 5.69
CA CYS A 86 -8.55 -5.12 4.90
C CYS A 86 -7.27 -5.07 5.75
N CYS A 87 -7.16 -4.12 6.69
CA CYS A 87 -6.02 -4.08 7.62
C CYS A 87 -5.99 -5.31 8.53
N ALA A 88 -7.15 -5.74 9.05
CA ALA A 88 -7.26 -6.92 9.89
C ALA A 88 -6.85 -8.19 9.13
N ALA A 89 -7.22 -8.32 7.86
CA ALA A 89 -6.81 -9.45 7.02
C ALA A 89 -5.29 -9.52 6.79
N VAL A 90 -4.63 -8.37 6.56
CA VAL A 90 -3.15 -8.33 6.51
C VAL A 90 -2.55 -8.73 7.85
N ALA A 91 -3.08 -8.17 8.93
CA ALA A 91 -2.59 -8.39 10.28
C ALA A 91 -2.70 -9.86 10.71
N GLU A 92 -3.83 -10.51 10.43
CA GLU A 92 -4.04 -11.94 10.67
C GLU A 92 -3.06 -12.79 9.84
N ALA A 93 -2.94 -12.52 8.54
CA ALA A 93 -2.07 -13.30 7.67
C ALA A 93 -0.57 -13.11 7.98
N ALA A 94 -0.18 -11.97 8.55
CA ALA A 94 1.20 -11.66 8.91
C ALA A 94 1.54 -11.88 10.40
N GLY A 95 0.55 -12.16 11.25
CA GLY A 95 0.74 -12.32 12.69
C GLY A 95 1.15 -11.01 13.40
N VAL A 96 0.63 -9.87 12.96
CA VAL A 96 0.85 -8.55 13.59
C VAL A 96 -0.45 -7.97 14.13
N VAL A 97 -0.36 -6.88 14.89
CA VAL A 97 -1.54 -6.09 15.27
C VAL A 97 -2.07 -5.29 14.09
N ARG A 98 -3.38 -5.06 14.02
CA ARG A 98 -4.04 -4.32 12.93
C ARG A 98 -3.46 -2.92 12.73
N GLU A 99 -3.13 -2.25 13.83
CA GLU A 99 -2.58 -0.90 13.87
C GLU A 99 -1.16 -0.82 13.25
N ALA A 100 -0.49 -1.98 13.04
CA ALA A 100 0.78 -2.04 12.32
C ALA A 100 0.61 -2.00 10.78
N VAL A 101 -0.62 -1.95 10.27
CA VAL A 101 -0.93 -1.92 8.83
C VAL A 101 -1.45 -0.54 8.43
N LEU A 102 -0.82 0.12 7.47
CA LEU A 102 -1.30 1.40 6.91
C LEU A 102 -1.98 1.17 5.56
N PRO A 103 -3.30 1.44 5.41
CA PRO A 103 -4.01 1.25 4.16
C PRO A 103 -3.95 2.47 3.23
N PHE A 104 -3.92 2.21 1.93
CA PHE A 104 -3.96 3.19 0.85
C PHE A 104 -4.84 2.69 -0.30
N SER A 105 -5.62 3.57 -0.91
CA SER A 105 -6.51 3.22 -2.02
C SER A 105 -6.52 4.32 -3.07
N THR A 106 -6.67 3.94 -4.33
CA THR A 106 -6.76 4.91 -5.43
C THR A 106 -7.59 4.38 -6.59
N GLY A 107 -8.43 5.24 -7.19
CA GLY A 107 -9.32 4.85 -8.28
C GLY A 107 -10.64 5.61 -8.23
N VAL A 108 -11.73 4.93 -8.57
CA VAL A 108 -13.07 5.53 -8.62
C VAL A 108 -13.54 5.93 -7.21
N ILE A 109 -14.23 7.07 -7.11
CA ILE A 109 -14.81 7.64 -5.88
C ILE A 109 -16.31 7.27 -5.84
N SER A 110 -16.86 7.11 -4.63
CA SER A 110 -18.27 6.79 -4.35
C SER A 110 -18.73 5.40 -4.83
N GLU A 111 -17.80 4.46 -5.00
CA GLU A 111 -18.09 3.05 -5.24
C GLU A 111 -17.67 2.21 -4.02
N SER A 112 -18.48 1.22 -3.63
CA SER A 112 -18.14 0.29 -2.54
C SER A 112 -16.88 -0.52 -2.87
N LEU A 113 -16.04 -0.73 -1.86
CA LEU A 113 -14.81 -1.50 -2.01
C LEU A 113 -15.14 -2.99 -2.09
N ASN A 114 -14.49 -3.72 -3.01
CA ASN A 114 -14.58 -5.18 -3.05
C ASN A 114 -13.65 -5.80 -2.00
N VAL A 115 -14.08 -5.77 -0.73
CA VAL A 115 -13.30 -6.24 0.43
C VAL A 115 -12.99 -7.73 0.31
N ASP A 116 -13.94 -8.55 -0.14
CA ASP A 116 -13.76 -10.00 -0.27
C ASP A 116 -12.64 -10.36 -1.24
N ALA A 117 -12.58 -9.68 -2.39
CA ALA A 117 -11.51 -9.84 -3.37
C ALA A 117 -10.14 -9.49 -2.79
N ILE A 118 -10.04 -8.38 -2.06
CA ILE A 118 -8.80 -7.96 -1.40
C ILE A 118 -8.38 -8.97 -0.35
N CYS A 119 -9.28 -9.34 0.57
CA CYS A 119 -8.99 -10.25 1.67
C CYS A 119 -8.56 -11.64 1.17
N THR A 120 -9.22 -12.14 0.13
CA THR A 120 -8.86 -13.42 -0.51
C THR A 120 -7.48 -13.39 -1.17
N ALA A 121 -7.05 -12.23 -1.67
CA ALA A 121 -5.77 -12.06 -2.36
C ALA A 121 -4.58 -11.78 -1.41
N ILE A 122 -4.83 -11.27 -0.19
CA ILE A 122 -3.78 -10.91 0.78
C ILE A 122 -2.78 -12.05 1.06
N PRO A 123 -3.19 -13.31 1.31
CA PRO A 123 -2.23 -14.40 1.56
C PRO A 123 -1.27 -14.62 0.38
N LYS A 124 -1.76 -14.45 -0.86
CA LYS A 124 -0.92 -14.55 -2.06
C LYS A 124 0.04 -13.37 -2.17
N ALA A 125 -0.41 -12.16 -1.81
CA ALA A 125 0.46 -10.98 -1.80
C ALA A 125 1.59 -11.11 -0.78
N ILE A 126 1.30 -11.61 0.43
CA ILE A 126 2.31 -11.89 1.47
C ILE A 126 3.29 -12.98 1.01
N ALA A 127 2.79 -14.06 0.39
CA ALA A 127 3.64 -15.11 -0.15
C ALA A 127 4.55 -14.63 -1.30
N ALA A 128 4.20 -13.53 -1.97
CA ALA A 128 4.96 -12.93 -3.05
C ALA A 128 5.93 -11.83 -2.60
N LEU A 129 6.12 -11.62 -1.29
CA LEU A 129 7.03 -10.62 -0.75
C LEU A 129 8.49 -10.88 -1.16
N ASP A 130 9.08 -9.95 -1.90
CA ASP A 130 10.46 -10.02 -2.40
C ASP A 130 11.12 -8.63 -2.34
N GLU A 131 12.43 -8.57 -2.06
CA GLU A 131 13.19 -7.30 -1.97
C GLU A 131 13.43 -6.65 -3.35
N ASP A 132 13.34 -7.42 -4.44
CA ASP A 132 13.56 -6.99 -5.82
C ASP A 132 12.25 -6.62 -6.56
N ALA A 133 11.08 -6.84 -5.94
CA ALA A 133 9.75 -6.67 -6.56
C ALA A 133 9.28 -5.21 -6.77
N TRP A 134 10.19 -4.24 -6.78
CA TRP A 134 9.87 -2.82 -6.94
C TRP A 134 9.19 -2.47 -8.27
N ALA A 135 9.58 -3.10 -9.37
CA ALA A 135 8.99 -2.83 -10.69
C ALA A 135 7.54 -3.32 -10.78
N ASP A 136 7.26 -4.46 -10.15
CA ASP A 136 5.92 -5.03 -10.05
C ASP A 136 5.02 -4.16 -9.19
N ALA A 137 5.52 -3.72 -8.02
CA ALA A 137 4.80 -2.80 -7.15
C ALA A 137 4.51 -1.45 -7.83
N ALA A 138 5.48 -0.87 -8.55
CA ALA A 138 5.28 0.36 -9.32
C ALA A 138 4.14 0.22 -10.35
N SER A 139 3.98 -0.96 -10.94
CA SER A 139 2.91 -1.25 -11.90
C SER A 139 1.57 -1.51 -11.19
N GLY A 140 1.60 -2.16 -10.02
CA GLY A 140 0.41 -2.51 -9.24
C GLY A 140 -0.31 -1.32 -8.62
N ILE A 141 0.37 -0.19 -8.41
CA ILE A 141 -0.22 1.04 -7.85
C ILE A 141 -0.82 2.00 -8.89
N LEU A 142 -0.74 1.68 -10.18
CA LEU A 142 -1.19 2.58 -11.25
C LEU A 142 -2.71 2.70 -11.33
N THR A 143 -3.17 3.80 -11.93
CA THR A 143 -4.58 3.99 -12.33
C THR A 143 -4.65 4.37 -13.81
N THR A 144 -4.86 5.65 -14.11
CA THR A 144 -4.81 6.27 -15.44
C THR A 144 -3.39 6.60 -15.89
N ASP A 145 -2.39 6.18 -15.14
CA ASP A 145 -0.99 6.34 -15.46
C ASP A 145 -0.66 5.58 -16.76
N THR A 146 0.14 6.19 -17.64
CA THR A 146 0.59 5.51 -18.88
C THR A 146 1.87 4.71 -18.69
N VAL A 147 2.63 4.99 -17.63
CA VAL A 147 3.91 4.33 -17.31
C VAL A 147 4.10 4.19 -15.80
N PRO A 148 4.75 3.09 -15.34
CA PRO A 148 5.26 2.97 -13.98
C PRO A 148 6.31 4.05 -13.68
N LYS A 149 6.35 4.53 -12.43
CA LYS A 149 7.29 5.56 -12.00
C LYS A 149 8.09 5.06 -10.79
N GLY A 150 9.41 5.12 -10.88
CA GLY A 150 10.29 4.77 -9.77
C GLY A 150 11.68 5.35 -9.95
N ALA A 151 12.38 5.54 -8.84
CA ALA A 151 13.75 6.02 -8.79
C ALA A 151 14.51 5.27 -7.70
N SER A 152 15.81 5.11 -7.91
CA SER A 152 16.69 4.42 -6.97
C SER A 152 18.09 5.01 -7.02
N ARG A 153 18.69 5.22 -5.84
CA ARG A 153 20.02 5.81 -5.66
C ARG A 153 20.72 5.12 -4.48
N GLN A 154 22.04 5.01 -4.59
CA GLN A 154 22.90 4.62 -3.49
C GLN A 154 23.82 5.78 -3.17
N VAL A 155 24.00 6.07 -1.89
CA VAL A 155 24.87 7.13 -1.38
C VAL A 155 25.70 6.57 -0.24
N GLU A 156 26.91 7.09 -0.07
CA GLU A 156 27.77 6.74 1.06
C GLU A 156 27.57 7.77 2.18
N ILE A 157 27.27 7.31 3.39
CA ILE A 157 27.12 8.13 4.59
C ILE A 157 27.96 7.51 5.70
N ASP A 158 28.93 8.25 6.24
CA ASP A 158 29.84 7.79 7.30
C ASP A 158 30.46 6.41 7.01
N GLY A 159 30.88 6.17 5.76
CA GLY A 159 31.49 4.91 5.32
C GLY A 159 30.52 3.75 5.07
N HIS A 160 29.21 3.99 5.14
CA HIS A 160 28.17 2.99 4.90
C HIS A 160 27.37 3.31 3.64
N TRP A 161 27.15 2.29 2.80
CA TRP A 161 26.25 2.40 1.66
C TRP A 161 24.79 2.41 2.11
N VAL A 162 24.07 3.47 1.75
CA VAL A 162 22.64 3.65 2.00
C VAL A 162 21.90 3.65 0.67
N THR A 163 20.91 2.76 0.54
CA THR A 163 20.03 2.69 -0.63
C THR A 163 18.74 3.46 -0.37
N VAL A 164 18.37 4.33 -1.31
CA VAL A 164 17.08 5.03 -1.34
C VAL A 164 16.35 4.61 -2.62
N THR A 165 15.24 3.89 -2.46
CA THR A 165 14.37 3.45 -3.56
C THR A 165 12.94 3.90 -3.30
N GLY A 166 12.25 4.37 -4.33
CA GLY A 166 10.87 4.80 -4.21
C GLY A 166 10.10 4.66 -5.52
N ILE A 167 8.79 4.43 -5.39
CA ILE A 167 7.83 4.35 -6.49
C ILE A 167 6.75 5.41 -6.30
N SER A 168 6.12 5.83 -7.39
CA SER A 168 5.02 6.79 -7.35
C SER A 168 3.97 6.47 -8.42
N LYS A 169 2.78 7.03 -8.23
CA LYS A 169 1.69 7.01 -9.19
C LYS A 169 0.96 8.33 -9.14
N GLY A 170 0.19 8.62 -10.17
CA GLY A 170 -0.45 9.91 -10.37
C GLY A 170 -0.35 10.37 -11.82
N SER A 171 -1.49 10.77 -12.40
CA SER A 171 -1.55 11.33 -13.75
C SER A 171 -2.75 12.24 -13.97
N GLY A 172 -3.89 11.91 -13.35
CA GLY A 172 -5.06 12.76 -13.23
C GLY A 172 -5.47 12.85 -11.76
N MET A 173 -6.00 14.01 -11.33
CA MET A 173 -6.17 14.32 -9.90
C MET A 173 -4.83 14.15 -9.11
N ILE A 174 -3.75 14.53 -9.82
CA ILE A 174 -2.28 14.38 -9.64
C ILE A 174 -1.86 13.31 -8.64
#